data_AF-A0ABF7Q336-F1
#
_entry.id   AF-A0ABF7Q336-F1
#
_cell.length_a   1.000
_cell.length_b   1.000
_cell.length_c   1.000
_cell.angle_alpha   90.00
_cell.angle_beta   90.00
_cell.angle_gamma   90.00
#
_symmetry.space_group_name_H-M   'P 1'
#
loop_
_entity.id
_entity.type
_entity.pdbx_description
1 polymer ?
#
loop_
_entity_poly.entity_id
_entity_poly.type
_entity_poly.pdbx_seq_one_letter_code
_entity_poly.pdbx_strand_id
1 'polypeptide(L)'
;MGKPELPEKIIDLLLASDYAQLVGRTPSERLDYIVDIASLHTRDELSRRFELARVHVRQVERWLGFHGRRLRLPHESIDVVMCGLEFRKRRIRGSRVASKRRRTAVKAFPKKAD
;
A
#
# COMPACT_ATOMS: atom_id res chain seq x y z
N MET A 1 -6.72 -4.09 -22.03
CA MET A 1 -5.31 -4.45 -21.74
C MET A 1 -5.28 -5.24 -20.45
N GLY A 2 -4.65 -6.41 -20.43
CA GLY A 2 -4.52 -7.22 -19.22
C GLY A 2 -3.73 -6.49 -18.13
N LYS A 3 -4.04 -6.78 -16.87
CA LYS A 3 -3.28 -6.26 -15.73
C LYS A 3 -1.82 -6.71 -15.89
N PRO A 4 -0.83 -5.80 -15.93
CA PRO A 4 0.56 -6.22 -15.93
C PRO A 4 0.80 -7.04 -14.67
N GLU A 5 1.38 -8.23 -14.83
CA GLU A 5 1.79 -9.07 -13.71
C GLU A 5 3.30 -8.97 -13.52
N LEU A 6 3.72 -8.96 -12.26
CA LEU A 6 5.12 -9.04 -11.92
C LEU A 6 5.51 -10.52 -11.84
N PRO A 7 6.70 -10.90 -12.34
CA PRO A 7 7.25 -12.24 -12.14
C PRO A 7 7.40 -12.51 -10.64
N GLU A 8 7.15 -13.75 -10.21
CA GLU A 8 7.27 -14.16 -8.81
C GLU A 8 8.63 -13.80 -8.21
N LYS A 9 9.72 -14.02 -8.96
CA LYS A 9 11.08 -13.64 -8.53
C LYS A 9 11.20 -12.15 -8.16
N ILE A 10 10.52 -11.24 -8.86
CA ILE A 10 10.53 -9.81 -8.52
C ILE A 10 9.72 -9.57 -7.24
N ILE A 11 8.58 -10.25 -7.10
CA ILE A 11 7.74 -10.17 -5.90
C ILE A 11 8.54 -10.64 -4.67
N ASP A 12 9.21 -11.78 -4.76
CA ASP A 12 10.04 -12.30 -3.66
C ASP A 12 11.14 -11.33 -3.26
N LEU A 13 11.83 -10.74 -4.24
CA LEU A 13 12.85 -9.73 -3.97
C LEU A 13 12.26 -8.51 -3.26
N LEU A 14 11.10 -8.03 -3.69
CA LEU A 14 10.41 -6.91 -3.03
C LEU A 14 9.98 -7.28 -1.60
N LEU A 15 9.47 -8.48 -1.37
CA LEU A 15 9.06 -8.98 -0.05
C LEU A 15 10.25 -9.22 0.88
N ALA A 16 11.43 -9.50 0.34
CA ALA A 16 12.68 -9.58 1.07
C ALA A 16 13.30 -8.20 1.36
N SER A 17 12.67 -7.08 0.98
CA SER A 17 13.15 -5.73 1.33
C SER A 17 12.97 -5.40 2.80
N ASP A 18 13.84 -4.53 3.31
CA ASP A 18 13.65 -3.92 4.63
C ASP A 18 12.34 -3.13 4.69
N TYR A 19 11.92 -2.54 3.56
CA TYR A 19 10.65 -1.85 3.45
C TYR A 19 9.44 -2.77 3.64
N ALA A 20 9.54 -4.05 3.29
CA ALA A 20 8.44 -5.00 3.53
C ALA A 20 8.14 -5.13 5.04
N GLN A 21 9.18 -5.03 5.88
CA GLN A 21 9.03 -5.09 7.34
C GLN A 21 8.32 -3.85 7.90
N LEU A 22 8.43 -2.70 7.21
CA LEU A 22 7.76 -1.46 7.61
C LEU A 22 6.24 -1.50 7.34
N VAL A 23 5.79 -2.31 6.37
CA VAL A 23 4.39 -2.29 5.92
C VAL A 23 3.56 -3.46 6.46
N GLY A 24 4.18 -4.57 6.86
CA GLY A 24 3.46 -5.74 7.40
C GLY A 24 4.32 -6.67 8.27
N ARG A 25 3.70 -7.30 9.27
CA ARG A 25 4.39 -8.22 10.18
C ARG A 25 4.46 -9.64 9.65
N THR A 26 3.45 -10.05 8.88
CA THR A 26 3.37 -11.40 8.29
C THR A 26 3.62 -11.38 6.77
N PRO A 27 4.06 -12.50 6.18
CA PRO A 27 4.24 -12.60 4.72
C PRO A 27 2.96 -12.29 3.94
N SER A 28 1.80 -12.76 4.41
CA SER A 28 0.51 -12.52 3.78
C SER A 28 0.13 -11.04 3.78
N GLU A 29 0.32 -10.34 4.91
CA GLU A 29 0.12 -8.89 4.96
C GLU A 29 1.06 -8.13 4.02
N ARG A 30 2.33 -8.54 3.93
CA ARG A 30 3.30 -7.91 3.04
C ARG A 30 2.90 -8.08 1.57
N LEU A 31 2.35 -9.24 1.20
CA LEU A 31 1.83 -9.49 -0.14
C LEU A 31 0.67 -8.55 -0.47
N ASP A 32 -0.27 -8.33 0.45
CA ASP A 32 -1.37 -7.37 0.27
C ASP A 32 -0.87 -5.94 0.02
N TYR A 33 0.35 -5.63 0.49
CA TYR A 33 0.98 -4.33 0.36
C TYR A 33 2.14 -4.30 -0.65
N ILE A 34 2.23 -5.27 -1.55
CA ILE A 34 3.33 -5.37 -2.51
C ILE A 34 3.47 -4.10 -3.39
N VAL A 35 2.35 -3.45 -3.73
CA VAL A 35 2.33 -2.18 -4.47
C VAL A 35 2.96 -1.05 -3.66
N ASP A 36 2.62 -0.99 -2.37
CA ASP A 36 3.14 0.03 -1.48
C ASP A 36 4.64 -0.19 -1.22
N ILE A 37 5.05 -1.44 -0.97
CA ILE A 37 6.45 -1.84 -0.80
C ILE A 37 7.29 -1.47 -2.02
N ALA A 38 6.80 -1.77 -3.22
CA ALA A 38 7.49 -1.39 -4.46
C ALA A 38 7.60 0.15 -4.61
N SER A 39 6.58 0.90 -4.20
CA SER A 39 6.58 2.36 -4.28
C SER A 39 7.62 3.02 -3.36
N LEU A 40 8.06 2.35 -2.29
CA LEU A 40 9.06 2.87 -1.35
C LEU A 40 10.48 2.83 -1.90
N HIS A 41 10.74 1.97 -2.88
CA HIS A 41 12.07 1.85 -3.46
C HIS A 41 12.35 3.00 -4.41
N THR A 42 13.62 3.41 -4.44
CA THR A 42 14.13 4.23 -5.54
C THR A 42 14.54 3.36 -6.72
N ARG A 43 14.66 3.99 -7.90
CA ARG A 43 15.15 3.30 -9.10
C ARG A 43 16.55 2.72 -8.93
N ASP A 44 17.41 3.43 -8.20
CA ASP A 44 18.78 3.02 -7.93
C ASP A 44 18.83 1.81 -7.00
N GLU A 45 18.04 1.82 -5.92
CA GLU A 45 17.90 0.69 -4.98
C GLU A 45 17.45 -0.58 -5.70
N LEU A 46 16.42 -0.49 -6.56
CA LEU A 46 15.99 -1.63 -7.37
C LEU A 46 17.05 -2.06 -8.39
N SER A 47 17.79 -1.13 -8.97
CA SER A 47 18.84 -1.45 -9.93
C SER A 47 19.96 -2.24 -9.27
N ARG A 48 20.38 -1.86 -8.05
CA ARG A 48 21.38 -2.62 -7.28
C ARG A 48 20.87 -4.01 -6.91
N ARG A 49 19.60 -4.09 -6.52
CA ARG A 49 18.98 -5.33 -6.06
C ARG A 49 18.70 -6.34 -7.17
N PHE A 50 18.43 -5.86 -8.38
CA PHE A 50 18.23 -6.70 -9.55
C PHE A 50 19.53 -6.92 -10.35
N GLU A 51 20.70 -6.76 -9.73
CA GLU A 51 22.00 -6.95 -10.40
C GLU A 51 22.11 -6.15 -11.72
N LEU A 52 21.62 -4.91 -11.70
CA LEU A 52 21.58 -3.98 -12.84
C LEU A 52 20.68 -4.41 -14.01
N ALA A 53 19.78 -5.38 -13.82
CA ALA A 53 18.78 -5.76 -14.80
C ALA A 53 17.72 -4.64 -15.00
N ARG A 54 18.04 -3.67 -15.86
CA ARG A 54 17.18 -2.52 -16.20
C ARG A 54 15.78 -2.91 -16.67
N VAL A 55 15.62 -4.11 -17.24
CA VAL A 55 14.34 -4.65 -17.69
C VAL A 55 13.38 -4.87 -16.51
N HIS A 56 13.87 -5.44 -15.40
CA HIS A 56 13.07 -5.69 -14.20
C HIS A 56 12.65 -4.38 -13.54
N VAL A 57 13.54 -3.40 -13.48
CA VAL A 57 13.22 -2.05 -12.98
C VAL A 57 12.09 -1.42 -13.80
N ARG A 58 12.20 -1.44 -15.14
CA ARG A 58 11.15 -0.90 -16.03
C ARG A 58 9.82 -1.64 -15.89
N GLN A 59 9.86 -2.96 -15.65
CA GLN A 59 8.67 -3.75 -15.43
C GLN A 59 7.96 -3.35 -14.15
N VAL A 60 8.71 -3.11 -13.06
CA VAL A 60 8.17 -2.56 -11.80
C VAL A 60 7.61 -1.17 -12.01
N GLU A 61 8.31 -0.26 -12.71
CA GLU A 61 7.81 1.09 -13.01
C GLU A 61 6.49 1.06 -13.79
N ARG A 62 6.40 0.24 -14.84
CA ARG A 62 5.17 0.07 -15.62
C ARG A 62 4.04 -0.52 -14.78
N TRP A 63 4.35 -1.52 -13.97
CA TRP A 63 3.40 -2.15 -13.08
C TRP A 63 2.86 -1.16 -12.03
N LEU A 64 3.73 -0.36 -11.41
CA LEU A 64 3.33 0.71 -10.49
C LEU A 64 2.46 1.75 -11.19
N GLY A 65 2.81 2.14 -12.43
CA GLY A 65 2.02 3.07 -13.23
C GLY A 65 0.58 2.59 -13.45
N PHE A 66 0.39 1.28 -13.69
CA PHE A 66 -0.95 0.68 -13.77
C PHE A 66 -1.76 0.81 -12.48
N HIS A 67 -1.08 0.76 -11.32
CA HIS A 67 -1.71 0.96 -10.00
C HIS A 67 -1.82 2.45 -9.59
N GLY A 68 -1.49 3.40 -10.48
CA GLY A 68 -1.49 4.83 -10.16
C GLY A 68 -0.43 5.21 -9.13
N ARG A 69 0.68 4.47 -9.11
CA ARG A 69 1.83 4.66 -8.22
C ARG A 69 3.10 4.89 -9.04
N ARG A 70 4.14 5.33 -8.34
CA ARG A 70 5.50 5.49 -8.88
C ARG A 70 6.51 5.05 -7.84
N LEU A 71 7.73 4.80 -8.28
CA LEU A 71 8.88 4.68 -7.39
C LEU A 71 9.11 5.99 -6.64
N ARG A 72 9.67 5.88 -5.44
CA ARG A 72 10.15 7.02 -4.65
C ARG A 72 11.28 7.71 -5.41
N LEU A 73 11.25 9.04 -5.44
CA LEU A 73 12.35 9.83 -5.96
C LEU A 73 13.54 9.78 -4.98
N PRO A 74 14.80 9.88 -5.45
CA PRO A 74 15.97 9.77 -4.56
C PRO A 74 16.00 10.77 -3.40
N HIS A 75 15.37 11.93 -3.57
CA HIS A 75 15.30 13.01 -2.56
C HIS A 75 14.03 12.96 -1.69
N GLU A 76 13.06 12.09 -2.00
CA GLU A 76 11.86 11.95 -1.19
C GLU A 76 12.18 11.14 0.07
N SER A 77 11.77 11.64 1.24
CA SER A 77 11.85 10.87 2.49
C SER A 77 10.89 9.68 2.45
N ILE A 78 11.33 8.55 3.02
CA ILE A 78 10.50 7.36 3.20
C ILE A 78 9.25 7.70 4.02
N ASP A 79 9.37 8.52 5.08
CA ASP A 79 8.25 8.89 5.95
C ASP A 79 7.14 9.61 5.18
N VAL A 80 7.53 10.54 4.30
CA VAL A 80 6.58 11.30 3.47
C VAL A 80 5.81 10.36 2.53
N VAL A 81 6.52 9.42 1.90
CA VAL A 81 5.87 8.43 1.02
C VAL A 81 4.95 7.50 1.84
N MET A 82 5.43 6.98 2.97
CA MET A 82 4.68 6.12 3.88
C MET A 82 3.39 6.77 4.38
N CYS A 83 3.45 8.02 4.84
CA CYS A 83 2.26 8.76 5.25
C CYS A 83 1.23 8.82 4.11
N GLY A 84 1.67 9.13 2.88
CA GLY A 84 0.79 9.15 1.70
C GLY A 84 0.13 7.80 1.38
N LEU A 85 0.76 6.68 1.74
CA LEU A 85 0.20 5.33 1.58
C LEU A 85 -0.90 5.07 2.63
N GLU A 86 -0.68 5.42 3.89
CA GLU A 86 -1.65 5.24 4.98
C GLU A 86 -2.95 6.02 4.76
N PHE A 87 -2.87 7.27 4.29
CA PHE A 87 -4.06 8.08 3.99
C PHE A 87 -4.95 7.43 2.93
N ARG A 88 -4.35 6.78 1.91
CA ARG A 88 -5.11 6.06 0.88
C ARG A 88 -5.71 4.76 1.42
N LYS A 89 -5.05 4.06 2.35
CA LYS A 89 -5.62 2.87 3.03
C LYS A 89 -6.80 3.21 3.92
N ARG A 90 -6.78 4.33 4.67
CA ARG A 90 -7.96 4.77 5.45
C ARG A 90 -9.18 4.99 4.58
N ARG A 91 -9.01 5.53 3.37
CA ARG A 91 -10.10 5.62 2.38
C ARG A 91 -10.65 4.25 1.97
N ILE A 92 -9.80 3.24 1.82
CA ILE A 92 -10.24 1.87 1.44
C ILE A 92 -10.93 1.16 2.62
N ARG A 93 -10.42 1.30 3.85
CA ARG A 93 -11.04 0.72 5.06
C ARG A 93 -12.35 1.41 5.46
N GLY A 94 -12.56 2.68 5.08
CA GLY A 94 -13.82 3.41 5.31
C GLY A 94 -15.01 2.92 4.47
N SER A 95 -14.76 2.20 3.37
CA SER A 95 -15.83 1.75 2.46
C SER A 95 -16.56 0.48 2.94
N ARG A 96 -15.94 -0.36 3.81
CA ARG A 96 -16.60 -1.57 4.35
C ARG A 96 -17.30 -1.38 5.69
N VAL A 97 -17.19 -0.21 6.33
CA VAL A 97 -17.77 0.06 7.67
C VAL A 97 -18.95 1.05 7.63
N ALA A 98 -19.33 1.55 6.45
CA ALA A 98 -20.40 2.55 6.33
C ALA A 98 -21.82 1.99 6.12
N SER A 99 -22.04 0.66 6.15
CA SER A 99 -23.37 0.07 5.90
C SER A 99 -24.04 -0.57 7.12
N LYS A 100 -23.50 -0.42 8.34
CA LYS A 100 -24.14 -0.96 9.55
C LYS A 100 -24.14 0.01 10.74
N ARG A 101 -24.61 1.23 10.52
CA ARG A 101 -25.25 2.04 11.58
C ARG A 101 -26.64 2.47 11.11
N ARG A 102 -27.55 1.50 11.04
CA ARG A 102 -28.98 1.81 11.00
C ARG A 102 -29.38 2.36 12.36
N ARG A 103 -29.79 3.63 12.33
CA ARG A 103 -30.94 4.21 13.03
C ARG A 103 -30.96 4.12 14.56
N THR A 104 -30.61 5.25 15.16
CA THR A 104 -31.44 5.97 16.14
C THR A 104 -32.65 5.21 16.70
N ALA A 105 -32.60 4.91 17.98
CA ALA A 105 -33.75 4.99 18.87
C ALA A 105 -33.28 5.69 20.15
N VAL A 106 -33.32 7.03 20.11
CA VAL A 106 -33.33 7.85 21.32
C VAL A 106 -34.66 7.54 22.00
N LYS A 107 -34.65 6.65 22.98
CA LYS A 107 -35.81 6.46 23.87
C LYS A 107 -35.70 7.54 24.94
N ALA A 108 -36.45 8.62 24.74
CA ALA A 108 -36.60 9.71 25.67
C ALA A 108 -37.07 9.17 27.03
N PHE A 109 -36.38 9.57 28.10
CA PHE A 109 -36.88 9.48 29.47
C PHE A 109 -37.73 10.72 29.75
N PRO A 110 -39.01 10.59 30.14
CA PRO A 110 -39.68 11.65 30.88
C PRO A 110 -39.43 11.48 32.37
N LYS A 111 -38.94 12.56 32.98
CA LYS A 111 -38.78 12.77 34.42
C LYS A 111 -40.14 12.78 35.13
N LYS A 112 -40.15 12.34 36.40
CA LYS A 112 -41.25 12.51 37.35
C LYS A 112 -41.47 13.98 37.76
N ALA A 113 -42.74 14.34 37.93
CA ALA A 113 -43.35 15.34 38.84
C ALA A 113 -44.87 15.14 38.64
N ASP A 114 -45.76 14.98 39.63
CA ASP A 114 -45.85 15.35 41.04
C ASP A 114 -46.60 14.21 41.77
#